data_AF-A0A6N9VC73-F1
#
_entry.id   AF-A0A6N9VC73-F1
#
_cell.length_a   1.000
_cell.length_b   1.000
_cell.length_c   1.000
_cell.angle_alpha   90.00
_cell.angle_beta   90.00
_cell.angle_gamma   90.00
#
_symmetry.space_group_name_H-M   'P 1'
#
loop_
_entity.id
_entity.type
_entity.pdbx_description
1 polymer ?
#
loop_
_entity_poly.entity_id
_entity_poly.type
_entity_poly.pdbx_seq_one_letter_code
_entity_poly.pdbx_strand_id
1 'polypeptide(L)' 'MPSQAVQALEKAIRALGGTWDTRRSVTALRDAGLGDGDQTAQEKRARGALRDLAKAGVIVKVDPDSATYRLAPEQ' A
#
# COMPACT_ATOMS: atom_id res chain seq x y z
N MET A 1 -16.52 -3.29 -2.70
CA MET A 1 -15.49 -3.39 -3.76
C MET A 1 -14.23 -2.68 -3.29
N PRO A 2 -13.04 -3.29 -3.38
CA PRO A 2 -11.78 -2.62 -3.04
C PRO A 2 -11.57 -1.40 -3.94
N SER A 3 -11.14 -0.28 -3.35
CA SER A 3 -10.88 0.94 -4.11
C SER A 3 -9.80 0.72 -5.17
N GLN A 4 -9.76 1.55 -6.23
CA GLN A 4 -8.75 1.43 -7.27
C GLN A 4 -7.32 1.52 -6.72
N ALA A 5 -7.13 2.30 -5.65
CA ALA A 5 -5.86 2.39 -4.93
C ALA A 5 -5.45 1.07 -4.25
N VAL A 6 -6.40 0.34 -3.66
CA VAL A 6 -6.13 -0.97 -3.06
C VAL A 6 -5.68 -1.97 -4.12
N GLN A 7 -6.39 -2.03 -5.26
CA GLN A 7 -6.07 -2.96 -6.34
C GLN A 7 -4.72 -2.64 -7.01
N ALA A 8 -4.46 -1.35 -7.29
CA ALA A 8 -3.20 -0.92 -7.86
C ALA A 8 -2.02 -1.22 -6.92
N LEU A 9 -2.18 -0.92 -5.63
CA LEU A 9 -1.15 -1.16 -4.63
C LEU A 9 -0.91 -2.66 -4.39
N GLU A 10 -1.96 -3.48 -4.35
CA GLU A 10 -1.83 -4.94 -4.27
C GLU A 10 -1.01 -5.50 -5.42
N LYS A 11 -1.34 -5.10 -6.66
CA LYS A 11 -0.60 -5.53 -7.85
C LYS A 11 0.88 -5.15 -7.74
N ALA A 12 1.17 -3.93 -7.31
CA ALA A 12 2.54 -3.45 -7.15
C ALA A 12 3.30 -4.21 -6.04
N ILE A 13 2.66 -4.47 -4.89
CA ILE A 13 3.25 -5.24 -3.78
C ILE A 13 3.57 -6.66 -4.21
N ARG A 14 2.65 -7.34 -4.90
CA ARG A 14 2.87 -8.71 -5.39
C ARG A 14 3.97 -8.77 -6.46
N ALA A 15 4.05 -7.77 -7.34
CA ALA A 15 5.05 -7.72 -8.41
C ALA A 15 6.47 -7.36 -7.92
N LEU A 16 6.58 -6.38 -7.01
CA LEU A 16 7.89 -5.85 -6.58
C LEU A 16 8.38 -6.46 -5.27
N GLY A 17 7.50 -7.10 -4.49
CA GLY A 17 7.80 -7.69 -3.20
C GLY A 17 8.45 -6.71 -2.20
N GLY A 18 9.14 -7.29 -1.22
CA GLY A 18 9.90 -6.53 -0.22
C GLY A 18 9.03 -5.74 0.75
N THR A 19 9.60 -4.65 1.25
CA THR A 19 9.02 -3.85 2.33
C THR A 19 8.34 -2.59 1.79
N TRP A 20 7.19 -2.24 2.36
CA TRP A 20 6.30 -1.18 1.89
C TRP A 20 5.95 -0.23 3.02
N ASP A 21 6.37 1.02 2.87
CA ASP A 21 5.99 2.14 3.74
C ASP A 21 5.04 3.10 3.00
N THR A 22 4.62 4.17 3.69
CA THR A 22 3.72 5.19 3.12
C THR A 22 4.31 5.84 1.85
N ARG A 23 5.59 6.20 1.84
CA ARG A 23 6.23 6.92 0.72
C ARG A 23 6.38 6.02 -0.50
N ARG A 24 6.80 4.77 -0.32
CA ARG A 24 6.86 3.79 -1.41
C ARG A 24 5.47 3.54 -2.00
N SER A 25 4.46 3.45 -1.14
CA SER A 25 3.06 3.27 -1.56
C SER A 25 2.53 4.47 -2.34
N VAL A 26 2.82 5.71 -1.92
CA VAL A 26 2.48 6.91 -2.70
C VAL A 26 3.11 6.87 -4.08
N THR A 27 4.39 6.47 -4.17
CA THR A 27 5.11 6.37 -5.45
C THR A 27 4.43 5.36 -6.39
N ALA A 28 4.12 4.16 -5.90
CA ALA A 28 3.43 3.15 -6.69
C ALA A 28 2.02 3.60 -7.13
N LEU A 29 1.31 4.35 -6.29
CA LEU A 29 0.01 4.92 -6.66
C LEU A 29 0.16 6.01 -7.73
N ARG A 30 1.19 6.86 -7.66
CA ARG A 30 1.50 7.84 -8.71
C ARG A 30 1.80 7.17 -10.04
N ASP A 31 2.64 6.14 -10.04
CA ASP A 31 3.00 5.39 -11.24
C ASP A 31 1.78 4.68 -11.86
N ALA A 32 0.79 4.33 -11.03
CA ALA A 32 -0.49 3.79 -11.47
C ALA A 32 -1.53 4.84 -11.90
N GLY A 33 -1.16 6.13 -11.96
CA GLY A 33 -2.05 7.23 -12.33
C GLY A 33 -3.03 7.65 -11.22
N LEU A 34 -2.78 7.29 -9.96
CA LEU A 34 -3.59 7.64 -8.78
C LEU A 34 -2.93 8.72 -7.90
N GLY A 35 -2.02 9.48 -8.52
CA GLY A 35 -1.20 10.51 -7.91
C GLY A 35 -1.88 11.88 -7.74
N ASP A 36 -3.19 11.98 -7.92
CA ASP A 36 -3.89 13.26 -7.91
C ASP A 36 -4.03 13.87 -6.52
N GLY A 37 -4.01 15.20 -6.49
CA GLY A 37 -4.15 16.04 -5.29
C GLY A 37 -2.81 16.33 -4.60
N ASP A 38 -2.86 17.10 -3.52
CA ASP A 38 -1.66 17.44 -2.75
C ASP A 38 -1.06 16.23 -2.02
N GLN A 39 0.19 16.34 -1.60
CA GLN A 39 0.93 15.27 -0.94
C GLN A 39 0.15 14.63 0.22
N THR A 40 -0.50 15.44 1.07
CA THR A 40 -1.31 14.96 2.18
C THR A 40 -2.46 14.05 1.73
N ALA A 41 -3.13 14.39 0.63
CA ALA A 41 -4.23 13.58 0.07
C ALA A 41 -3.70 12.24 -0.45
N GLN A 42 -2.55 12.25 -1.12
CA GLN A 42 -1.91 11.05 -1.64
C GLN A 42 -1.43 10.13 -0.51
N GLU A 43 -0.80 10.68 0.53
CA GLU A 43 -0.38 9.92 1.72
C GLU A 43 -1.57 9.31 2.45
N LYS A 44 -2.68 10.05 2.60
CA LYS A 44 -3.92 9.53 3.20
C LYS A 44 -4.47 8.35 2.39
N ARG A 45 -4.48 8.46 1.07
CA ARG A 45 -4.92 7.38 0.16
C ARG A 45 -4.01 6.15 0.28
N ALA A 46 -2.69 6.36 0.27
CA ALA A 46 -1.71 5.29 0.44
C ALA A 46 -1.86 4.57 1.78
N ARG A 47 -1.95 5.30 2.89
CA ARG A 47 -2.17 4.73 4.24
C ARG A 47 -3.50 3.99 4.34
N GLY A 48 -4.55 4.50 3.70
CA GLY A 48 -5.84 3.83 3.61
C GLY A 48 -5.73 2.48 2.90
N ALA A 49 -5.12 2.48 1.70
CA ALA A 49 -4.91 1.28 0.91
C ALA A 49 -4.06 0.23 1.65
N LEU A 50 -2.94 0.63 2.28
CA LEU A 50 -2.12 -0.25 3.12
C LEU A 50 -2.93 -0.87 4.26
N ARG A 51 -3.77 -0.08 4.94
CA ARG A 51 -4.58 -0.57 6.05
C ARG A 51 -5.63 -1.57 5.59
N ASP A 52 -6.25 -1.34 4.44
CA ASP A 52 -7.24 -2.26 3.87
C ASP A 52 -6.59 -3.57 3.41
N LEU A 53 -5.41 -3.50 2.78
CA LEU A 53 -4.62 -4.69 2.41
C LEU A 53 -4.18 -5.49 3.64
N ALA A 54 -3.80 -4.81 4.72
CA ALA A 54 -3.45 -5.47 5.97
C ALA A 54 -4.65 -6.16 6.61
N LYS A 55 -5.83 -5.53 6.60
CA LYS A 55 -7.09 -6.15 7.06
C LYS A 55 -7.49 -7.35 6.21
N ALA A 56 -7.22 -7.31 4.91
CA ALA A 56 -7.47 -8.41 3.98
C ALA A 56 -6.44 -9.54 4.09
N GLY A 57 -5.39 -9.40 4.92
CA GLY A 57 -4.33 -10.39 5.08
C GLY A 57 -3.34 -10.47 3.92
N VAL A 58 -3.39 -9.54 2.97
CA VAL A 58 -2.46 -9.50 1.82
C VAL A 58 -1.06 -9.07 2.25
N ILE A 59 -1.00 -8.15 3.21
CA ILE A 59 0.24 -7.68 3.80
C ILE A 59 0.19 -7.77 5.31
N VAL A 60 1.35 -7.95 5.92
CA VAL A 60 1.54 -7.95 7.37
C VAL A 60 2.41 -6.78 7.78
N LYS A 61 2.11 -6.21 8.94
CA LYS A 61 2.94 -5.16 9.52
C LYS A 61 4.25 -5.80 10.00
N VAL A 62 5.39 -5.24 9.58
CA VAL A 62 6.71 -5.78 9.94
C VAL A 62 7.07 -5.43 11.37
N ASP A 63 6.60 -4.28 11.85
CA ASP A 63 6.87 -3.77 13.18
C ASP A 63 5.63 -3.04 13.73
N PRO A 64 5.24 -3.25 15.00
CA PRO A 64 4.03 -2.65 15.57
C PRO A 64 4.12 -1.12 15.68
N ASP A 65 5.31 -0.55 15.82
CA ASP A 65 5.56 0.88 15.99
C ASP A 65 5.86 1.59 14.65
N SER A 66 6.24 0.84 13.61
CA SER A 66 6.54 1.39 12.29
C SER A 66 5.39 1.24 11.29
N ALA A 67 5.15 2.24 10.45
CA ALA A 67 4.16 2.16 9.34
C ALA A 67 4.70 1.36 8.14
N THR A 68 5.30 0.21 8.42
CA THR A 68 6.07 -0.59 7.49
C THR A 68 5.44 -1.98 7.36
N TYR A 69 5.20 -2.39 6.12
CA TYR A 69 4.48 -3.61 5.77
C TYR A 69 5.32 -4.50 4.86
N ARG A 70 5.02 -5.80 4.83
CA ARG A 70 5.59 -6.76 3.88
C ARG A 70 4.47 -7.63 3.34
N LEU A 71 4.64 -8.16 2.14
CA LEU A 71 3.75 -9.19 1.60
C LEU A 71 3.62 -10.33 2.62
N ALA A 72 2.38 -10.74 2.90
CA ALA A 72 2.16 -11.90 3.75
C ALA A 72 2.84 -13.13 3.11
N PRO A 73 3.55 -13.96 3.89
CA PRO A 73 4.02 -15.23 3.37
C PRO A 73 2.80 -16.02 2.88
N GLU A 74 2.84 -16.52 1.64
CA GLU A 74 1.81 -17.43 1.13
C GLU A 74 1.62 -18.55 2.16
N GLN A 75 0.41 -18.64 2.72
CA GLN A 75 0.00 -19.71 3.62
C GLN A 75 -0.39 -20.93 2.80
#